data_AF-A0A8J3J9X7-F1
#
_entry.id   AF-A0A8J3J9X7-F1
#
_cell.length_a   1.000
_cell.length_b   1.000
_cell.length_c   1.000
_cell.angle_alpha   90.00
_cell.angle_beta   90.00
_cell.angle_gamma   90.00
#
_symmetry.space_group_name_H-M   'P 1'
#
loop_
_entity.id
_entity.type
_entity.pdbx_description
1 polymer ?
#
loop_
_entity_poly.entity_id
_entity_poly.type
_entity_poly.pdbx_seq_one_letter_code
_entity_poly.pdbx_strand_id
1 'polypeptide(L)'
;MSLTVPPRSGRHRSRMSRQRRVLFIVGGVAAVTALSVAAAFSLTALTAGAADPEVPSAQATGTASASAAVTASASAAPSPSAVGGCARPAAPAPAVRVTEVKLGTRVVGYGREGDTEPLPMALAADPNGGSWLAWLGTDKRVHLGRLDCADRLVGTPTSFAGIDLQDVHADATGGVLLVTRRGECGSGPLCGGSSSPCNTMHMIRFDTTGRQVWERQVTNLGGGRRGYDDGARFVWWYQHHGRLATDGRNYAAYFGVAITVRNGNCVDIHEGDRMQVVDAEGDLVSRHRDAFEVGCSHSWTTRIVWDPRVSRFVMVCATDNGCRIAQPDPYRTVAAGTCDGALFGGDLVLAAQKGYWTAWSQGGQVRLERFTTGRADATVRTGVRSSHPHLVAYGPGRMLLAWASGSSIAAQVYDTAGGKAVGGRFTIGVRDHDYQAFKPYPDGSAAYPAAGSGSSSIRIARVLPLSG
;
A
#
# COMPACT_ATOMS: atom_id res chain seq x y z
N MET A 1 40.91 -43.17 -55.92
CA MET A 1 41.37 -42.39 -54.77
C MET A 1 40.28 -41.38 -54.47
N SER A 2 39.39 -41.72 -53.55
CA SER A 2 38.08 -41.08 -53.39
C SER A 2 38.02 -40.29 -52.09
N LEU A 3 37.64 -39.02 -52.19
CA LEU A 3 36.98 -38.28 -51.11
C LEU A 3 35.68 -37.73 -51.70
N THR A 4 34.57 -38.23 -51.16
CA THR A 4 33.21 -37.85 -51.53
C THR A 4 32.49 -37.46 -50.25
N VAL A 5 31.99 -36.23 -50.21
CA VAL A 5 31.01 -35.68 -49.25
C VAL A 5 30.09 -34.83 -50.15
N PRO A 6 28.73 -34.90 -50.10
CA PRO A 6 27.88 -34.58 -48.93
C PRO A 6 26.52 -35.38 -48.97
N PRO A 7 25.31 -34.91 -48.53
CA PRO A 7 24.84 -33.90 -47.56
C PRO A 7 23.66 -34.34 -46.61
N ARG A 8 23.26 -33.43 -45.70
CA ARG A 8 21.88 -33.04 -45.24
C ARG A 8 20.95 -33.96 -44.40
N SER A 9 20.27 -33.24 -43.48
CA SER A 9 18.95 -33.46 -42.84
C SER A 9 18.91 -34.51 -41.71
N GLY A 10 18.12 -34.42 -40.64
CA GLY A 10 17.04 -33.54 -40.24
C GLY A 10 16.54 -33.97 -38.84
N ARG A 11 15.66 -33.14 -38.26
CA ARG A 11 15.02 -33.21 -36.93
C ARG A 11 14.59 -34.62 -36.46
N HIS A 12 14.71 -34.90 -35.14
CA HIS A 12 13.54 -35.26 -34.30
C HIS A 12 13.84 -35.34 -32.79
N ARG A 13 12.79 -34.98 -32.03
CA ARG A 13 12.61 -35.05 -30.57
C ARG A 13 12.96 -36.43 -29.96
N SER A 14 13.45 -36.46 -28.72
CA SER A 14 12.67 -36.93 -27.55
C SER A 14 13.53 -37.28 -26.32
N ARG A 15 12.93 -37.02 -25.15
CA ARG A 15 13.03 -37.76 -23.87
C ARG A 15 14.42 -38.23 -23.42
N MET A 16 14.96 -37.52 -22.42
CA MET A 16 15.87 -38.15 -21.47
C MET A 16 15.10 -39.11 -20.55
N SER A 17 15.62 -40.35 -20.51
CA SER A 17 15.29 -41.41 -19.57
C SER A 17 16.57 -41.82 -18.82
N ARG A 18 16.37 -42.57 -17.74
CA ARG A 18 17.32 -43.38 -16.94
C ARG A 18 18.05 -42.61 -15.83
N GLN A 19 17.67 -42.80 -14.57
CA GLN A 19 17.94 -43.98 -13.72
C GLN A 19 19.39 -44.47 -13.77
N ARG A 20 20.10 -44.26 -12.66
CA ARG A 20 21.01 -45.24 -12.08
C ARG A 20 20.69 -45.39 -10.60
N ARG A 21 20.29 -46.61 -10.23
CA ARG A 21 20.39 -47.13 -8.85
C ARG A 21 21.87 -47.29 -8.51
N VAL A 22 22.23 -47.17 -7.23
CA VAL A 22 22.87 -48.27 -6.46
C VAL A 22 23.07 -47.87 -4.99
N LEU A 23 22.68 -48.84 -4.15
CA LEU A 23 23.03 -49.19 -2.77
C LEU A 23 22.74 -48.27 -1.57
N PHE A 24 21.90 -48.85 -0.71
CA PHE A 24 21.68 -48.53 0.70
C PHE A 24 22.92 -48.86 1.55
N ILE A 25 23.28 -47.93 2.44
CA ILE A 25 23.91 -48.25 3.72
C ILE A 25 23.02 -47.67 4.82
N VAL A 26 22.67 -48.55 5.76
CA VAL A 26 21.84 -48.32 6.94
C VAL A 26 22.64 -47.51 7.96
N GLY A 27 22.06 -46.43 8.48
CA GLY A 27 22.65 -45.66 9.57
C GLY A 27 21.77 -44.50 10.01
N GLY A 28 20.98 -44.70 11.06
CA GLY A 28 20.52 -43.66 12.01
C GLY A 28 19.55 -42.59 11.48
N VAL A 29 18.25 -42.91 11.48
CA VAL A 29 17.21 -41.86 11.47
C VAL A 29 16.99 -41.40 12.90
N ALA A 30 17.51 -40.22 13.25
CA ALA A 30 16.99 -39.43 14.36
C ALA A 30 15.69 -38.78 13.87
N ALA A 31 14.56 -39.25 14.40
CA ALA A 31 13.25 -38.65 14.17
C ALA A 31 13.23 -37.24 14.77
N VAL A 32 13.13 -36.20 13.94
CA VAL A 32 12.76 -34.86 14.38
C VAL A 32 11.24 -34.86 14.53
N THR A 33 10.79 -35.15 15.75
CA THR A 33 9.42 -34.86 16.19
C THR A 33 9.25 -33.35 16.25
N ALA A 34 8.47 -32.78 15.33
CA ALA A 34 7.91 -31.45 15.49
C ALA A 34 6.88 -31.51 16.63
N LEU A 35 7.27 -31.05 17.83
CA LEU A 35 6.33 -30.78 18.91
C LEU A 35 5.59 -29.49 18.60
N SER A 36 4.34 -29.62 18.17
CA SER A 36 3.35 -28.55 18.22
C SER A 36 2.96 -28.35 19.68
N VAL A 37 3.58 -27.38 20.37
CA VAL A 37 3.11 -26.98 21.70
C VAL A 37 1.90 -26.07 21.51
N ALA A 38 0.71 -26.66 21.59
CA ALA A 38 -0.53 -25.94 21.82
C ALA A 38 -0.51 -25.43 23.28
N ALA A 39 -0.18 -24.15 23.48
CA ALA A 39 -0.36 -23.50 24.77
C ALA A 39 -1.86 -23.20 24.96
N ALA A 40 -2.55 -24.11 25.65
CA ALA A 40 -3.89 -23.87 26.17
C ALA A 40 -3.80 -22.90 27.35
N PHE A 41 -4.14 -21.63 27.13
CA PHE A 41 -4.38 -20.70 28.23
C PHE A 41 -5.78 -20.96 28.80
N SER A 42 -5.81 -21.53 30.01
CA SER A 42 -7.02 -21.61 30.84
C SER A 42 -7.27 -20.24 31.45
N LEU A 43 -8.34 -19.57 31.00
CA LEU A 43 -8.89 -18.39 31.68
C LEU A 43 -9.75 -18.86 32.86
N THR A 44 -9.23 -18.68 34.07
CA THR A 44 -10.01 -18.79 35.30
C THR A 44 -10.96 -17.59 35.37
N ALA A 45 -12.25 -17.81 35.11
CA ALA A 45 -13.30 -16.84 35.33
C ALA A 45 -13.53 -16.68 36.84
N LEU A 46 -13.18 -15.51 37.39
CA LEU A 46 -13.64 -15.10 38.72
C LEU A 46 -15.03 -14.48 38.59
N THR A 47 -16.02 -15.21 39.09
CA THR A 47 -17.38 -14.74 39.33
C THR A 47 -17.39 -13.74 40.49
N ALA A 48 -17.78 -12.49 40.23
CA ALA A 48 -18.24 -11.56 41.26
C ALA A 48 -19.66 -11.12 40.90
N GLY A 49 -20.63 -11.59 41.69
CA GLY A 49 -22.04 -11.25 41.55
C GLY A 49 -22.40 -9.96 42.27
N ALA A 50 -23.29 -9.21 41.60
CA ALA A 50 -24.36 -8.34 42.10
C ALA A 50 -24.05 -7.23 43.12
N ALA A 51 -24.27 -5.99 42.68
CA ALA A 51 -25.20 -5.05 43.32
C ALA A 51 -25.53 -3.89 42.36
N ASP A 52 -26.81 -3.74 42.02
CA ASP A 52 -27.38 -2.51 41.46
C ASP A 52 -27.24 -1.35 42.47
N PRO A 53 -27.23 -0.11 41.97
CA PRO A 53 -28.28 0.78 42.44
C PRO A 53 -28.99 1.54 41.31
N GLU A 54 -30.31 1.54 41.47
CA GLU A 54 -31.33 2.24 40.70
C GLU A 54 -31.35 3.77 41.01
N VAL A 55 -31.98 4.54 40.10
CA VAL A 55 -32.71 5.83 40.26
C VAL A 55 -31.93 7.15 39.94
N PRO A 56 -32.54 8.22 39.35
CA PRO A 56 -33.74 8.32 38.49
C PRO A 56 -33.51 8.99 37.12
N SER A 57 -34.47 8.77 36.23
CA SER A 57 -34.70 9.57 35.02
C SER A 57 -35.32 10.94 35.35
N ALA A 58 -34.73 12.01 34.82
CA ALA A 58 -35.36 13.34 34.77
C ALA A 58 -35.79 13.64 33.33
N GLN A 59 -37.11 13.74 33.14
CA GLN A 59 -37.74 14.32 31.96
C GLN A 59 -37.45 15.83 31.94
N ALA A 60 -36.96 16.33 30.80
CA ALA A 60 -37.00 17.74 30.46
C ALA A 60 -37.77 17.90 29.15
N THR A 61 -39.01 18.36 29.28
CA THR A 61 -39.84 18.92 28.23
C THR A 61 -39.21 20.22 27.72
N GLY A 62 -38.86 20.26 26.44
CA GLY A 62 -38.37 21.45 25.74
C GLY A 62 -39.06 21.57 24.38
N THR A 63 -39.92 22.57 24.28
CA THR A 63 -40.81 22.94 23.19
C THR A 63 -40.15 23.05 21.81
N ALA A 64 -40.90 22.60 20.81
CA ALA A 64 -40.66 22.83 19.40
C ALA A 64 -40.59 24.32 19.07
N SER A 65 -39.63 24.69 18.22
CA SER A 65 -39.72 25.90 17.40
C SER A 65 -39.39 25.51 15.97
N ALA A 66 -40.40 25.57 15.12
CA ALA A 66 -40.30 25.38 13.69
C ALA A 66 -39.54 26.54 13.07
N SER A 67 -38.55 26.23 12.23
CA SER A 67 -38.02 27.19 11.25
C SER A 67 -37.81 26.49 9.93
N ALA A 68 -38.25 27.20 8.89
CA ALA A 68 -38.65 26.72 7.59
C ALA A 68 -37.58 25.91 6.82
N ALA A 69 -38.09 24.91 6.09
CA ALA A 69 -37.38 24.20 5.06
C ALA A 69 -36.94 25.16 3.94
N VAL A 70 -35.62 25.26 3.74
CA VAL A 70 -35.05 25.81 2.52
C VAL A 70 -34.59 24.62 1.69
N THR A 71 -35.35 24.30 0.65
CA THR A 71 -35.03 23.32 -0.37
C THR A 71 -33.85 23.84 -1.18
N ALA A 72 -32.63 23.61 -0.72
CA ALA A 72 -31.43 23.84 -1.51
C ALA A 72 -31.29 22.67 -2.49
N SER A 73 -31.70 22.90 -3.74
CA SER A 73 -31.31 22.04 -4.87
C SER A 73 -29.80 21.85 -4.83
N ALA A 74 -29.37 20.61 -4.63
CA ALA A 74 -27.97 20.22 -4.74
C ALA A 74 -27.54 20.42 -6.21
N SER A 75 -27.02 21.62 -6.51
CA SER A 75 -26.30 21.86 -7.74
C SER A 75 -25.07 20.96 -7.72
N ALA A 76 -24.98 20.06 -8.70
CA ALA A 76 -23.81 19.24 -8.94
C ALA A 76 -22.56 20.13 -8.91
N ALA A 77 -21.62 19.82 -8.02
CA ALA A 77 -20.31 20.43 -8.07
C ALA A 77 -19.73 20.18 -9.47
N PRO A 78 -19.18 21.19 -10.15
CA PRO A 78 -18.59 20.99 -11.46
C PRO A 78 -17.47 19.95 -11.35
N SER A 79 -17.41 19.06 -12.34
CA SER A 79 -16.27 18.19 -12.58
C SER A 79 -14.97 18.99 -12.42
N PRO A 80 -13.90 18.45 -11.80
CA PRO A 80 -12.60 19.08 -11.91
C PRO A 80 -12.18 19.00 -13.37
N SER A 81 -12.49 20.05 -14.13
CA SER A 81 -11.70 20.40 -15.31
C SER A 81 -10.28 20.55 -14.80
N ALA A 82 -9.32 19.81 -15.38
CA ALA A 82 -7.94 19.93 -14.98
C ALA A 82 -7.55 21.41 -14.95
N VAL A 83 -7.12 21.90 -13.79
CA VAL A 83 -6.57 23.25 -13.68
C VAL A 83 -5.18 23.18 -14.30
N GLY A 84 -5.08 23.48 -15.60
CA GLY A 84 -3.80 23.54 -16.33
C GLY A 84 -3.73 22.71 -17.62
N GLY A 85 -2.69 22.94 -18.43
CA GLY A 85 -2.53 22.44 -19.80
C GLY A 85 -2.37 20.92 -19.99
N CYS A 86 -2.49 20.11 -18.93
CA CYS A 86 -2.42 18.66 -19.00
C CYS A 86 -3.80 17.95 -19.03
N ALA A 87 -4.90 18.68 -19.20
CA ALA A 87 -6.24 18.10 -19.32
C ALA A 87 -6.28 17.04 -20.44
N ARG A 88 -6.70 15.83 -20.11
CA ARG A 88 -6.84 14.73 -21.08
C ARG A 88 -8.30 14.62 -21.52
N PRO A 89 -8.59 14.42 -22.82
CA PRO A 89 -9.96 14.23 -23.27
C PRO A 89 -10.60 13.02 -22.61
N ALA A 90 -11.81 13.20 -22.11
CA ALA A 90 -12.61 12.12 -21.58
C ALA A 90 -13.22 11.29 -22.73
N ALA A 91 -13.28 9.97 -22.56
CA ALA A 91 -13.83 9.06 -23.56
C ALA A 91 -15.04 8.28 -23.00
N PRO A 92 -16.00 7.85 -23.83
CA PRO A 92 -17.17 7.09 -23.38
C PRO A 92 -16.84 5.65 -22.93
N ALA A 93 -15.64 5.18 -23.25
CA ALA A 93 -15.15 3.87 -22.83
C ALA A 93 -13.73 4.00 -22.26
N PRO A 94 -13.31 3.11 -21.33
CA PRO A 94 -11.97 3.16 -20.77
C PRO A 94 -10.93 3.01 -21.87
N ALA A 95 -9.98 3.95 -21.92
CA ALA A 95 -8.86 3.93 -22.84
C ALA A 95 -7.55 3.95 -22.04
N VAL A 96 -6.55 3.21 -22.52
CA VAL A 96 -5.27 3.08 -21.84
C VAL A 96 -4.16 3.60 -22.76
N ARG A 97 -3.31 4.48 -22.22
CA ARG A 97 -2.06 4.91 -22.84
C ARG A 97 -0.90 4.32 -22.04
N VAL A 98 0.03 3.66 -22.73
CA VAL A 98 1.28 3.19 -22.10
C VAL A 98 2.44 3.97 -22.70
N THR A 99 3.16 4.70 -21.86
CA THR A 99 4.35 5.45 -22.27
C THR A 99 5.59 4.81 -21.67
N GLU A 100 6.62 4.57 -22.48
CA GLU A 100 7.91 4.11 -21.98
C GLU A 100 8.81 5.30 -21.63
N VAL A 101 9.29 5.30 -20.40
CA VAL A 101 10.20 6.28 -19.82
C VAL A 101 11.59 5.65 -19.76
N LYS A 102 12.50 6.16 -20.59
CA LYS A 102 13.92 5.76 -20.54
C LYS A 102 14.61 6.46 -19.38
N LEU A 103 15.36 5.70 -18.61
CA LEU A 103 16.07 6.18 -17.43
C LEU A 103 17.58 6.09 -17.66
N GLY A 104 18.33 6.99 -17.04
CA GLY A 104 19.79 6.96 -17.04
C GLY A 104 20.39 5.93 -16.08
N THR A 105 19.57 5.33 -15.22
CA THR A 105 19.99 4.38 -14.19
C THR A 105 19.19 3.08 -14.28
N ARG A 106 19.79 2.00 -13.78
CA ARG A 106 19.11 0.70 -13.69
C ARG A 106 18.16 0.70 -12.50
N VAL A 107 16.95 0.18 -12.71
CA VAL A 107 15.90 0.04 -11.69
C VAL A 107 15.96 -1.36 -11.10
N VAL A 108 15.70 -1.47 -9.79
CA VAL A 108 15.40 -2.77 -9.17
C VAL A 108 14.16 -3.35 -9.86
N GLY A 109 14.26 -4.60 -10.34
CA GLY A 109 13.13 -5.28 -10.96
C GLY A 109 12.09 -5.72 -9.92
N TYR A 110 10.98 -6.30 -10.39
CA TYR A 110 9.90 -6.77 -9.50
C TYR A 110 10.32 -7.89 -8.52
N GLY A 111 11.42 -8.58 -8.78
CA GLY A 111 11.96 -9.56 -7.84
C GLY A 111 10.95 -10.68 -7.53
N ARG A 112 10.84 -11.02 -6.24
CA ARG A 112 9.91 -12.04 -5.73
C ARG A 112 8.55 -11.49 -5.31
N GLU A 113 8.39 -10.16 -5.27
CA GLU A 113 7.14 -9.49 -4.90
C GLU A 113 6.62 -9.94 -3.51
N GLY A 114 7.48 -9.95 -2.50
CA GLY A 114 7.10 -10.22 -1.10
C GLY A 114 6.76 -8.95 -0.33
N ASP A 115 6.04 -9.11 0.78
CA ASP A 115 5.78 -8.07 1.79
C ASP A 115 7.06 -7.55 2.48
N THR A 116 8.19 -8.20 2.25
CA THR A 116 9.51 -7.82 2.76
C THR A 116 10.45 -7.27 1.69
N GLU A 117 10.02 -7.32 0.43
CA GLU A 117 10.85 -6.92 -0.70
C GLU A 117 10.68 -5.41 -1.00
N PRO A 118 11.75 -4.74 -1.44
CA PRO A 118 11.71 -3.32 -1.77
C PRO A 118 10.70 -2.96 -2.86
N LEU A 119 10.07 -1.78 -2.78
CA LEU A 119 9.25 -1.30 -3.89
C LEU A 119 10.13 -0.71 -5.00
N PRO A 120 9.94 -1.14 -6.25
CA PRO A 120 10.81 -0.70 -7.34
C PRO A 120 10.51 0.73 -7.80
N MET A 121 9.26 1.18 -7.68
CA MET A 121 8.82 2.49 -8.19
C MET A 121 7.51 2.97 -7.54
N ALA A 122 7.34 4.29 -7.51
CA ALA A 122 6.14 4.99 -7.05
C ALA A 122 5.89 6.23 -7.90
N LEU A 123 4.62 6.67 -7.97
CA LEU A 123 4.18 7.79 -8.79
C LEU A 123 3.34 8.76 -7.95
N ALA A 124 3.36 10.04 -8.29
CA ALA A 124 2.43 11.02 -7.73
C ALA A 124 2.03 12.04 -8.79
N ALA A 125 0.73 12.32 -8.90
CA ALA A 125 0.24 13.38 -9.75
C ALA A 125 0.69 14.75 -9.22
N ASP A 126 1.32 15.55 -10.07
CA ASP A 126 1.57 16.97 -9.81
C ASP A 126 0.24 17.72 -10.02
N PRO A 127 -0.12 18.70 -9.17
CA PRO A 127 -1.32 19.52 -9.37
C PRO A 127 -1.45 20.16 -10.76
N ASN A 128 -0.34 20.40 -11.45
CA ASN A 128 -0.32 20.92 -12.82
C ASN A 128 -0.64 19.85 -13.89
N GLY A 129 -0.85 18.59 -13.48
CA GLY A 129 -1.27 17.45 -14.31
C GLY A 129 -0.14 16.60 -14.94
N GLY A 130 1.12 17.00 -14.70
CA GLY A 130 2.29 16.12 -14.84
C GLY A 130 2.41 15.14 -13.66
N SER A 131 3.60 14.60 -13.42
CA SER A 131 3.82 13.76 -12.23
C SER A 131 5.27 13.69 -11.77
N TRP A 132 5.48 13.21 -10.55
CA TRP A 132 6.77 12.78 -10.05
C TRP A 132 6.84 11.27 -10.06
N LEU A 133 7.90 10.73 -10.66
CA LEU A 133 8.24 9.31 -10.69
C LEU A 133 9.44 9.09 -9.77
N ALA A 134 9.27 8.23 -8.76
CA ALA A 134 10.35 7.77 -7.91
C ALA A 134 10.68 6.30 -8.25
N TRP A 135 11.95 5.94 -8.23
CA TRP A 135 12.38 4.56 -8.44
C TRP A 135 13.60 4.18 -7.63
N LEU A 136 13.66 2.92 -7.20
CA LEU A 136 14.81 2.36 -6.51
C LEU A 136 15.85 1.90 -7.54
N GLY A 137 17.02 2.50 -7.50
CA GLY A 137 18.13 2.14 -8.38
C GLY A 137 18.91 0.94 -7.87
N THR A 138 19.57 0.20 -8.77
CA THR A 138 20.50 -0.89 -8.37
C THR A 138 21.77 -0.37 -7.70
N ASP A 139 21.98 0.94 -7.70
CA ASP A 139 23.02 1.67 -6.98
C ASP A 139 22.66 1.96 -5.52
N LYS A 140 21.54 1.41 -5.03
CA LYS A 140 21.03 1.59 -3.65
C LYS A 140 20.73 3.06 -3.33
N ARG A 141 20.18 3.77 -4.32
CA ARG A 141 19.65 5.13 -4.17
C ARG A 141 18.22 5.18 -4.67
N VAL A 142 17.43 6.07 -4.09
CA VAL A 142 16.09 6.39 -4.57
C VAL A 142 16.22 7.58 -5.52
N HIS A 143 15.90 7.36 -6.79
CA HIS A 143 15.93 8.38 -7.83
C HIS A 143 14.55 9.01 -7.96
N LEU A 144 14.51 10.27 -8.37
CA LEU A 144 13.28 11.05 -8.52
C LEU A 144 13.37 11.87 -9.80
N GLY A 145 12.35 11.77 -10.65
CA GLY A 145 12.27 12.49 -11.92
C GLY A 145 10.87 13.05 -12.16
N ARG A 146 10.81 14.17 -12.89
CA ARG A 146 9.55 14.80 -13.27
C ARG A 146 9.08 14.30 -14.62
N LEU A 147 7.78 14.03 -14.74
CA LEU A 147 7.10 13.65 -15.96
C LEU A 147 6.16 14.77 -16.42
N ASP A 148 6.16 15.05 -17.72
CA ASP A 148 5.22 15.98 -18.36
C ASP A 148 3.82 15.37 -18.57
N CYS A 149 2.91 16.11 -19.21
CA CYS A 149 1.55 15.65 -19.50
C CYS A 149 1.49 14.38 -20.38
N ALA A 150 2.53 14.14 -21.18
CA ALA A 150 2.68 13.00 -22.08
C ALA A 150 3.38 11.80 -21.40
N ASP A 151 3.63 11.89 -20.09
CA ASP A 151 4.36 10.90 -19.30
C ASP A 151 5.82 10.74 -19.75
N ARG A 152 6.44 11.81 -20.24
CA ARG A 152 7.86 11.83 -20.63
C ARG A 152 8.69 12.48 -19.54
N LEU A 153 9.86 11.92 -19.29
CA LEU A 153 10.84 12.48 -18.36
C LEU A 153 11.30 13.86 -18.85
N VAL A 154 11.22 14.85 -17.98
CA VAL A 154 11.67 16.22 -18.24
C VAL A 154 12.68 16.65 -17.18
N GLY A 155 13.70 17.38 -17.62
CA GLY A 155 14.82 17.76 -16.78
C GLY A 155 15.73 16.57 -16.42
N THR A 156 16.62 16.81 -15.46
CA THR A 156 17.57 15.80 -14.96
C THR A 156 17.03 15.21 -13.67
N PRO A 157 16.89 13.88 -13.57
CA PRO A 157 16.56 13.24 -12.30
C PRO A 157 17.56 13.57 -11.19
N THR A 158 17.04 13.64 -9.96
CA THR A 158 17.83 13.74 -8.73
C THR A 158 17.84 12.39 -8.01
N SER A 159 18.60 12.28 -6.92
CA SER A 159 18.59 11.07 -6.10
C SER A 159 18.82 11.35 -4.62
N PHE A 160 18.21 10.51 -3.79
CA PHE A 160 18.25 10.55 -2.33
C PHE A 160 18.89 9.27 -1.79
N ALA A 161 19.50 9.38 -0.62
CA ALA A 161 19.93 8.19 0.12
C ALA A 161 18.69 7.45 0.64
N GLY A 162 18.62 6.15 0.34
CA GLY A 162 17.53 5.28 0.75
C GLY A 162 17.83 3.86 0.28
N ILE A 163 17.63 2.88 1.16
CA ILE A 163 17.83 1.46 0.81
C ILE A 163 16.56 0.82 0.26
N ASP A 164 15.41 1.44 0.51
CA ASP A 164 14.11 1.08 -0.04
C ASP A 164 13.25 2.34 -0.27
N LEU A 165 12.46 2.32 -1.33
CA LEU A 165 11.42 3.30 -1.66
C LEU A 165 10.08 2.80 -1.12
N GLN A 166 9.25 3.69 -0.56
CA GLN A 166 7.93 3.31 -0.05
C GLN A 166 6.82 4.00 -0.83
N ASP A 167 6.89 5.33 -0.96
CA ASP A 167 5.89 6.10 -1.69
C ASP A 167 6.43 7.49 -2.07
N VAL A 168 5.70 8.17 -2.94
CA VAL A 168 5.88 9.59 -3.24
C VAL A 168 4.53 10.30 -3.23
N HIS A 169 4.52 11.52 -2.72
CA HIS A 169 3.42 12.47 -2.85
C HIS A 169 3.93 13.76 -3.52
N ALA A 170 3.08 14.46 -4.25
CA ALA A 170 3.43 15.68 -4.96
C ALA A 170 2.41 16.79 -4.69
N ASP A 171 2.91 18.02 -4.63
CA ASP A 171 2.11 19.22 -4.47
C ASP A 171 2.66 20.37 -5.34
N ALA A 172 2.08 21.56 -5.20
CA ALA A 172 2.41 22.69 -6.06
C ALA A 172 3.85 23.21 -5.91
N THR A 173 4.53 22.89 -4.79
CA THR A 173 5.89 23.38 -4.51
C THR A 173 6.93 22.26 -4.48
N GLY A 174 6.55 21.02 -4.84
CA GLY A 174 7.44 19.87 -4.92
C GLY A 174 6.72 18.60 -4.47
N GLY A 175 7.15 18.02 -3.35
CA GLY A 175 6.50 16.85 -2.78
C GLY A 175 7.28 16.18 -1.65
N VAL A 176 6.81 15.02 -1.20
CA VAL A 176 7.43 14.23 -0.14
C VAL A 176 7.70 12.82 -0.62
N LEU A 177 8.93 12.35 -0.38
CA LEU A 177 9.33 10.94 -0.54
C LEU A 177 9.26 10.23 0.79
N LEU A 178 8.82 8.97 0.79
CA LEU A 178 8.92 8.06 1.91
C LEU A 178 9.94 6.97 1.58
N VAL A 179 10.98 6.84 2.40
CA VAL A 179 12.10 5.91 2.17
C VAL A 179 12.53 5.25 3.47
N THR A 180 13.14 4.06 3.36
CA THR A 180 13.85 3.46 4.50
C THR A 180 15.36 3.71 4.41
N ARG A 181 16.01 3.80 5.57
CA ARG A 181 17.46 3.94 5.73
C ARG A 181 17.98 2.99 6.79
N ARG A 182 19.26 2.64 6.72
CA ARG A 182 19.89 1.80 7.74
C ARG A 182 19.81 2.46 9.11
N GLY A 183 19.42 1.70 10.13
CA GLY A 183 19.48 2.07 11.53
C GLY A 183 20.44 1.16 12.31
N GLU A 184 20.43 1.32 13.63
CA GLU A 184 21.22 0.49 14.56
C GLU A 184 20.31 -0.39 15.39
N CYS A 185 20.58 -1.70 15.46
CA CYS A 185 19.85 -2.60 16.35
C CYS A 185 20.35 -2.55 17.80
N GLY A 186 21.65 -2.30 18.03
CA GLY A 186 22.24 -2.48 19.36
C GLY A 186 22.48 -3.94 19.73
N SER A 187 22.76 -4.20 21.00
CA SER A 187 23.26 -5.49 21.51
C SER A 187 22.29 -6.22 22.44
N GLY A 188 21.05 -5.75 22.59
CA GLY A 188 20.05 -6.40 23.45
C GLY A 188 19.76 -7.83 22.99
N PRO A 189 19.77 -8.84 23.89
CA PRO A 189 19.48 -10.21 23.50
C PRO A 189 17.99 -10.37 23.17
N LEU A 190 17.68 -11.00 22.05
CA LEU A 190 16.32 -11.37 21.70
C LEU A 190 15.84 -12.51 22.58
N CYS A 191 14.57 -12.51 22.98
CA CYS A 191 13.96 -13.63 23.71
C CYS A 191 13.81 -14.88 22.83
N GLY A 192 13.82 -14.71 21.51
CA GLY A 192 13.82 -15.78 20.52
C GLY A 192 14.07 -15.25 19.11
N GLY A 193 14.31 -16.18 18.17
CA GLY A 193 14.55 -15.84 16.77
C GLY A 193 15.97 -15.35 16.47
N SER A 194 16.17 -14.84 15.25
CA SER A 194 17.44 -14.30 14.79
C SER A 194 17.36 -12.79 14.57
N SER A 195 18.49 -12.13 14.81
CA SER A 195 18.62 -10.71 14.52
C SER A 195 18.46 -10.43 13.02
N SER A 196 17.63 -9.45 12.68
CA SER A 196 17.55 -8.89 11.33
C SER A 196 17.95 -7.41 11.32
N PRO A 197 18.29 -6.82 10.15
CA PRO A 197 18.67 -5.41 10.07
C PRO A 197 17.57 -4.48 10.58
N CYS A 198 17.93 -3.54 11.44
CA CYS A 198 17.03 -2.49 11.90
C CYS A 198 17.18 -1.28 10.98
N ASN A 199 16.08 -0.83 10.41
CA ASN A 199 15.99 0.28 9.49
C ASN A 199 15.08 1.37 10.06
N THR A 200 15.21 2.58 9.54
CA THR A 200 14.45 3.75 9.93
C THR A 200 13.61 4.20 8.75
N MET A 201 12.41 4.70 9.01
CA MET A 201 11.53 5.30 8.00
C MET A 201 11.68 6.82 8.02
N HIS A 202 11.79 7.45 6.84
CA HIS A 202 12.02 8.88 6.68
C HIS A 202 11.09 9.49 5.63
N MET A 203 10.50 10.64 5.98
CA MET A 203 9.92 11.56 5.02
C MET A 203 10.98 12.56 4.56
N ILE A 204 11.08 12.79 3.26
CA ILE A 204 12.00 13.76 2.67
C ILE A 204 11.20 14.72 1.81
N ARG A 205 11.14 16.00 2.20
CA ARG A 205 10.57 17.06 1.37
C ARG A 205 11.56 17.48 0.31
N PHE A 206 11.08 17.58 -0.92
CA PHE A 206 11.81 18.17 -2.04
C PHE A 206 11.05 19.35 -2.65
N ASP A 207 11.78 20.30 -3.24
CA ASP A 207 11.22 21.42 -3.98
C ASP A 207 10.93 21.06 -5.46
N THR A 208 10.38 22.00 -6.24
CA THR A 208 10.05 21.77 -7.66
C THR A 208 11.26 21.46 -8.56
N THR A 209 12.49 21.67 -8.07
CA THR A 209 13.73 21.28 -8.76
C THR A 209 14.21 19.89 -8.36
N GLY A 210 13.55 19.25 -7.39
CA GLY A 210 13.94 17.96 -6.81
C GLY A 210 14.99 18.08 -5.71
N ARG A 211 15.30 19.29 -5.22
CA ARG A 211 16.28 19.47 -4.16
C ARG A 211 15.63 19.21 -2.80
N GLN A 212 16.34 18.49 -1.92
CA GLN A 212 15.91 18.26 -0.54
C GLN A 212 15.76 19.60 0.22
N VAL A 213 14.64 19.77 0.90
CA VAL A 213 14.33 20.93 1.75
C VAL A 213 14.45 20.54 3.22
N TRP A 214 13.80 19.46 3.63
CA TRP A 214 13.92 18.89 4.97
C TRP A 214 13.82 17.37 4.92
N GLU A 215 14.27 16.74 6.01
CA GLU A 215 14.14 15.31 6.25
C GLU A 215 13.64 15.10 7.68
N ARG A 216 12.67 14.20 7.84
CA ARG A 216 12.14 13.80 9.14
C ARG A 216 12.06 12.28 9.23
N GLN A 217 12.76 11.74 10.21
CA GLN A 217 12.55 10.36 10.62
C GLN A 217 11.18 10.22 11.30
N VAL A 218 10.38 9.26 10.84
CA VAL A 218 9.04 8.94 11.39
C VAL A 218 9.01 7.61 12.18
N THR A 219 10.18 7.01 12.34
CA THR A 219 10.51 5.99 13.37
C THR A 219 11.23 6.67 14.54
N ASN A 220 11.59 5.96 15.61
CA ASN A 220 12.15 6.58 16.82
C ASN A 220 13.57 6.13 17.20
N LEU A 221 14.30 5.46 16.29
CA LEU A 221 15.72 5.19 16.52
C LEU A 221 16.54 6.49 16.47
N GLY A 222 17.66 6.54 17.18
CA GLY A 222 18.50 7.72 17.32
C GLY A 222 18.45 8.32 18.73
N GLY A 223 19.25 9.36 19.00
CA GLY A 223 19.31 10.00 20.33
C GLY A 223 19.71 9.04 21.46
N GLY A 224 20.51 8.01 21.14
CA GLY A 224 20.89 6.93 22.06
C GLY A 224 19.96 5.72 22.03
N ARG A 225 18.77 5.80 21.41
CA ARG A 225 17.85 4.67 21.22
C ARG A 225 18.22 3.84 20.00
N ARG A 226 18.39 2.54 20.20
CA ARG A 226 18.66 1.52 19.19
C ARG A 226 17.49 0.55 19.08
N GLY A 227 17.49 -0.27 18.02
CA GLY A 227 16.40 -1.19 17.69
C GLY A 227 16.01 -2.15 18.81
N TYR A 228 16.97 -2.65 19.59
CA TYR A 228 16.74 -3.59 20.71
C TYR A 228 16.61 -2.90 22.06
N ASP A 229 16.44 -1.58 22.07
CA ASP A 229 16.06 -0.86 23.28
C ASP A 229 14.54 -0.88 23.45
N ASP A 230 14.08 -0.98 24.70
CA ASP A 230 12.66 -0.98 25.03
C ASP A 230 11.94 0.27 24.48
N GLY A 231 10.79 0.07 23.85
CA GLY A 231 10.03 1.14 23.22
C GLY A 231 10.58 1.60 21.86
N ALA A 232 11.59 0.94 21.28
CA ALA A 232 12.02 1.21 19.92
C ALA A 232 10.92 0.92 18.89
N ARG A 233 10.92 1.72 17.82
CA ARG A 233 10.01 1.71 16.67
C ARG A 233 10.85 1.86 15.42
N PHE A 234 10.89 0.81 14.60
CA PHE A 234 11.80 0.73 13.46
C PHE A 234 11.22 -0.19 12.38
N VAL A 235 11.85 -0.24 11.21
CA VAL A 235 11.50 -1.19 10.14
C VAL A 235 12.46 -2.38 10.26
N TRP A 236 11.95 -3.61 10.30
CA TRP A 236 12.77 -4.80 10.49
C TRP A 236 12.85 -5.62 9.19
N TRP A 237 12.80 -6.96 9.27
CA TRP A 237 12.81 -7.81 8.07
C TRP A 237 11.51 -7.74 7.28
N TYR A 238 10.37 -7.50 7.94
CA TYR A 238 9.10 -7.20 7.29
C TYR A 238 9.06 -5.72 6.88
N GLN A 239 9.16 -5.46 5.57
CA GLN A 239 9.10 -4.11 5.01
C GLN A 239 7.69 -3.84 4.53
N HIS A 240 6.75 -3.68 5.47
CA HIS A 240 5.39 -3.34 5.11
C HIS A 240 5.37 -2.02 4.33
N HIS A 241 4.93 -2.09 3.09
CA HIS A 241 5.05 -0.99 2.14
C HIS A 241 4.23 0.20 2.61
N GLY A 242 4.93 1.25 3.05
CA GLY A 242 4.34 2.47 3.57
C GLY A 242 3.57 3.26 2.50
N ARG A 243 2.66 4.12 2.96
CA ARG A 243 1.84 4.98 2.12
C ARG A 243 1.78 6.39 2.65
N LEU A 244 1.72 7.36 1.73
CA LEU A 244 1.58 8.77 2.03
C LEU A 244 0.16 9.29 1.74
N ALA A 245 -0.30 10.22 2.58
CA ALA A 245 -1.46 11.08 2.30
C ALA A 245 -1.18 12.51 2.80
N THR A 246 -1.94 13.49 2.32
CA THR A 246 -1.87 14.88 2.79
C THR A 246 -3.26 15.46 3.00
N ASP A 247 -3.38 16.35 3.98
CA ASP A 247 -4.54 17.23 4.16
C ASP A 247 -4.39 18.58 3.42
N GLY A 248 -3.28 18.76 2.69
CA GLY A 248 -2.89 19.99 2.01
C GLY A 248 -1.95 20.88 2.83
N ARG A 249 -1.75 20.59 4.11
CA ARG A 249 -0.85 21.31 5.03
C ARG A 249 0.22 20.40 5.63
N ASN A 250 -0.17 19.19 6.01
CA ASN A 250 0.63 18.18 6.67
C ASN A 250 0.70 16.92 5.81
N TYR A 251 1.72 16.11 6.04
CA TYR A 251 1.98 14.85 5.36
C TYR A 251 1.88 13.72 6.39
N ALA A 252 1.06 12.72 6.09
CA ALA A 252 0.93 11.51 6.90
C ALA A 252 1.65 10.34 6.24
N ALA A 253 2.42 9.59 7.02
CA ALA A 253 2.93 8.27 6.64
C ALA A 253 2.27 7.21 7.50
N TYR A 254 1.73 6.19 6.83
CA TYR A 254 1.20 5.00 7.47
C TYR A 254 1.95 3.79 6.94
N PHE A 255 2.55 3.01 7.85
CA PHE A 255 3.48 1.94 7.50
C PHE A 255 3.56 0.92 8.64
N GLY A 256 3.98 -0.30 8.33
CA GLY A 256 4.22 -1.31 9.36
C GLY A 256 5.52 -1.06 10.13
N VAL A 257 5.55 -1.44 11.40
CA VAL A 257 6.60 -1.10 12.36
C VAL A 257 6.91 -2.29 13.26
N ALA A 258 8.19 -2.45 13.57
CA ALA A 258 8.69 -3.31 14.63
C ALA A 258 8.69 -2.56 15.96
N ILE A 259 8.25 -3.24 17.01
CA ILE A 259 8.03 -2.70 18.35
C ILE A 259 8.84 -3.54 19.33
N THR A 260 9.87 -2.94 19.90
CA THR A 260 10.66 -3.60 20.94
C THR A 260 9.97 -3.45 22.28
N VAL A 261 9.80 -4.58 22.97
CA VAL A 261 9.26 -4.67 24.33
C VAL A 261 10.24 -5.44 25.20
N ARG A 262 10.63 -4.87 26.33
CA ARG A 262 11.45 -5.57 27.32
C ARG A 262 10.66 -6.71 27.95
N ASN A 263 11.25 -7.90 27.94
CA ASN A 263 10.71 -9.09 28.58
C ASN A 263 11.79 -9.74 29.45
N GLY A 264 11.84 -9.33 30.72
CA GLY A 264 12.90 -9.74 31.65
C GLY A 264 14.29 -9.31 31.17
N ASN A 265 15.16 -10.29 30.95
CA ASN A 265 16.57 -10.08 30.56
C ASN A 265 16.78 -10.05 29.04
N CYS A 266 15.71 -10.14 28.25
CA CYS A 266 15.74 -10.09 26.80
C CYS A 266 14.69 -9.12 26.26
N VAL A 267 14.60 -8.99 24.94
CA VAL A 267 13.57 -8.19 24.27
C VAL A 267 12.79 -9.01 23.24
N ASP A 268 11.50 -8.76 23.17
CA ASP A 268 10.60 -9.25 22.13
C ASP A 268 10.40 -8.16 21.07
N ILE A 269 10.37 -8.58 19.80
CA ILE A 269 10.10 -7.70 18.67
C ILE A 269 8.72 -8.03 18.12
N HIS A 270 7.73 -7.19 18.45
CA HIS A 270 6.37 -7.32 17.94
C HIS A 270 6.21 -6.57 16.63
N GLU A 271 5.35 -7.08 15.77
CA GLU A 271 4.95 -6.42 14.53
C GLU A 271 3.61 -5.70 14.72
N GLY A 272 3.52 -4.49 14.19
CA GLY A 272 2.26 -3.79 14.00
C GLY A 272 2.38 -2.69 12.95
N ASP A 273 1.59 -1.65 13.06
CA ASP A 273 1.69 -0.45 12.22
C ASP A 273 1.78 0.84 13.02
N ARG A 274 2.16 1.91 12.32
CA ARG A 274 2.39 3.23 12.86
C ARG A 274 1.90 4.27 11.88
N MET A 275 1.27 5.32 12.41
CA MET A 275 0.94 6.52 11.65
C MET A 275 1.58 7.75 12.29
N GLN A 276 2.30 8.53 11.48
CA GLN A 276 2.88 9.81 11.90
C GLN A 276 2.51 10.90 10.93
N VAL A 277 2.34 12.11 11.47
CA VAL A 277 2.07 13.32 10.69
C VAL A 277 3.23 14.30 10.86
N VAL A 278 3.69 14.85 9.75
CA VAL A 278 4.74 15.85 9.66
C VAL A 278 4.16 17.11 9.03
N ASP A 279 4.45 18.28 9.60
CA ASP A 279 4.00 19.56 9.05
C ASP A 279 4.82 20.01 7.83
N ALA A 280 4.54 21.22 7.34
CA ALA A 280 5.22 21.79 6.19
C ALA A 280 6.68 22.14 6.47
N GLU A 281 7.04 22.39 7.73
CA GLU A 281 8.38 22.73 8.22
C GLU A 281 9.24 21.49 8.47
N GLY A 282 8.62 20.30 8.49
CA GLY A 282 9.30 19.03 8.70
C GLY A 282 9.32 18.58 10.16
N ASP A 283 8.47 19.15 11.02
CA ASP A 283 8.29 18.76 12.41
C ASP A 283 7.14 17.77 12.58
N LEU A 284 7.28 16.86 13.55
CA LEU A 284 6.21 15.94 13.91
C LEU A 284 5.06 16.73 14.54
N VAL A 285 3.86 16.57 14.00
CA VAL A 285 2.66 17.20 14.55
C VAL A 285 2.28 16.48 15.84
N SER A 286 2.71 17.06 16.97
CA SER A 286 2.46 16.51 18.29
C SER A 286 0.97 16.31 18.53
N ARG A 287 0.60 15.09 18.95
CA ARG A 287 -0.79 14.70 19.27
C ARG A 287 -1.78 14.94 18.12
N HIS A 288 -1.33 14.83 16.87
CA HIS A 288 -2.27 14.78 15.75
C HIS A 288 -3.29 13.66 16.01
N ARG A 289 -4.58 13.97 15.90
CA ARG A 289 -5.69 13.09 16.32
C ARG A 289 -5.82 11.76 15.57
N ASP A 290 -5.11 11.64 14.44
CA ASP A 290 -5.07 10.44 13.60
C ASP A 290 -3.72 9.71 13.70
N ALA A 291 -2.74 10.29 14.40
CA ALA A 291 -1.43 9.69 14.60
C ALA A 291 -1.45 8.74 15.80
N PHE A 292 -0.73 7.63 15.66
CA PHE A 292 -0.61 6.61 16.70
C PHE A 292 0.74 5.91 16.61
N GLU A 293 1.19 5.41 17.76
CA GLU A 293 2.47 4.73 17.89
C GLU A 293 2.40 3.25 17.49
N VAL A 294 1.24 2.63 17.69
CA VAL A 294 0.92 1.22 17.43
C VAL A 294 -0.57 1.10 17.08
N GLY A 295 -0.91 0.55 15.91
CA GLY A 295 -2.29 0.28 15.50
C GLY A 295 -2.56 -1.21 15.27
N CYS A 296 -2.77 -1.62 14.02
CA CYS A 296 -2.99 -3.04 13.70
C CYS A 296 -1.74 -3.86 14.02
N SER A 297 -1.89 -4.90 14.84
CA SER A 297 -0.86 -5.92 15.04
C SER A 297 -0.71 -6.80 13.80
N HIS A 298 0.52 -7.24 13.51
CA HIS A 298 0.84 -8.15 12.39
C HIS A 298 0.20 -7.71 11.07
N SER A 299 0.48 -6.48 10.66
CA SER A 299 -0.17 -5.81 9.55
C SER A 299 0.66 -5.93 8.28
N TRP A 300 0.14 -6.55 7.23
CA TRP A 300 0.96 -6.87 6.05
C TRP A 300 0.88 -5.79 4.97
N THR A 301 -0.30 -5.20 4.79
CA THR A 301 -0.53 -4.08 3.87
C THR A 301 -1.16 -2.92 4.62
N THR A 302 -0.64 -1.71 4.42
CA THR A 302 -1.13 -0.48 5.07
C THR A 302 -1.60 0.52 4.01
N ARG A 303 -2.79 1.10 4.19
CA ARG A 303 -3.44 1.97 3.20
C ARG A 303 -4.03 3.19 3.88
N ILE A 304 -3.88 4.35 3.25
CA ILE A 304 -4.29 5.64 3.81
C ILE A 304 -4.87 6.54 2.72
N VAL A 305 -5.89 7.32 3.08
CA VAL A 305 -6.41 8.43 2.28
C VAL A 305 -6.73 9.61 3.18
N TRP A 306 -6.73 10.82 2.63
CA TRP A 306 -7.34 11.97 3.28
C TRP A 306 -8.81 12.06 2.93
N ASP A 307 -9.67 12.20 3.93
CA ASP A 307 -11.08 12.51 3.77
C ASP A 307 -11.36 13.97 4.15
N PRO A 308 -11.48 14.89 3.16
CA PRO A 308 -11.73 16.30 3.44
C PRO A 308 -13.10 16.55 4.09
N ARG A 309 -14.07 15.64 3.95
CA ARG A 309 -15.45 15.81 4.45
C ARG A 309 -15.52 15.75 5.97
N VAL A 310 -14.58 15.01 6.58
CA VAL A 310 -14.45 14.87 8.04
C VAL A 310 -13.09 15.37 8.54
N SER A 311 -12.25 15.85 7.62
CA SER A 311 -10.87 16.26 7.85
C SER A 311 -10.04 15.18 8.55
N ARG A 312 -10.13 13.91 8.12
CA ARG A 312 -9.43 12.80 8.78
C ARG A 312 -8.51 12.09 7.79
N PHE A 313 -7.35 11.66 8.27
CA PHE A 313 -6.64 10.56 7.64
C PHE A 313 -7.37 9.27 7.98
N VAL A 314 -7.77 8.53 6.95
CA VAL A 314 -8.51 7.28 7.08
C VAL A 314 -7.63 6.16 6.60
N MET A 315 -7.56 5.10 7.40
CA MET A 315 -6.62 4.01 7.20
C MET A 315 -7.31 2.66 7.26
N VAL A 316 -6.77 1.71 6.50
CA VAL A 316 -7.04 0.28 6.68
C VAL A 316 -5.75 -0.53 6.58
N CYS A 317 -5.73 -1.64 7.32
CA CYS A 317 -4.69 -2.66 7.27
C CYS A 317 -5.30 -4.01 6.87
N ALA A 318 -4.51 -4.87 6.23
CA ALA A 318 -4.73 -6.32 6.29
C ALA A 318 -3.86 -6.89 7.41
N THR A 319 -4.42 -7.78 8.22
CA THR A 319 -3.77 -8.29 9.43
C THR A 319 -4.14 -9.74 9.68
N ASP A 320 -3.18 -10.55 10.14
CA ASP A 320 -3.48 -11.92 10.62
C ASP A 320 -4.12 -11.98 12.00
N ASN A 321 -4.16 -10.86 12.73
CA ASN A 321 -4.89 -10.80 13.99
C ASN A 321 -6.40 -10.89 13.71
N GLY A 322 -6.91 -12.12 13.77
CA GLY A 322 -8.26 -12.46 13.35
C GLY A 322 -8.46 -12.44 11.83
N CYS A 323 -7.38 -12.42 11.05
CA CYS A 323 -7.35 -12.53 9.58
C CYS A 323 -8.41 -11.69 8.88
N ARG A 324 -8.21 -10.38 8.90
CA ARG A 324 -9.24 -9.38 8.57
C ARG A 324 -8.67 -8.15 7.90
N ILE A 325 -9.54 -7.38 7.26
CA ILE A 325 -9.31 -5.98 6.97
C ILE A 325 -9.80 -5.17 8.17
N ALA A 326 -8.99 -4.24 8.67
CA ALA A 326 -9.31 -3.47 9.88
C ALA A 326 -8.89 -2.00 9.79
N GLN A 327 -9.55 -1.16 10.58
CA GLN A 327 -9.09 0.20 10.89
C GLN A 327 -8.14 0.12 12.10
N PRO A 328 -7.00 0.84 12.08
CA PRO A 328 -5.98 0.71 13.13
C PRO A 328 -6.34 1.42 14.44
N ASP A 329 -7.00 2.59 14.37
CA ASP A 329 -7.32 3.38 15.56
C ASP A 329 -8.71 4.06 15.48
N PRO A 330 -9.64 3.74 16.40
CA PRO A 330 -9.60 2.57 17.27
C PRO A 330 -9.66 1.27 16.45
N TYR A 331 -9.05 0.21 16.97
CA TYR A 331 -8.90 -1.06 16.24
C TYR A 331 -10.26 -1.74 15.98
N ARG A 332 -10.75 -1.68 14.74
CA ARG A 332 -12.09 -2.17 14.35
C ARG A 332 -12.03 -3.05 13.09
N THR A 333 -12.77 -4.16 13.09
CA THR A 333 -12.91 -5.00 11.89
C THR A 333 -13.76 -4.29 10.84
N VAL A 334 -13.22 -4.13 9.63
CA VAL A 334 -13.97 -3.72 8.44
C VAL A 334 -14.58 -4.95 7.77
N ALA A 335 -13.75 -5.95 7.47
CA ALA A 335 -14.17 -7.19 6.84
C ALA A 335 -13.47 -8.38 7.50
N ALA A 336 -14.24 -9.38 7.90
CA ALA A 336 -13.72 -10.62 8.46
C ALA A 336 -13.30 -11.58 7.34
N GLY A 337 -12.18 -12.25 7.55
CA GLY A 337 -11.67 -13.29 6.67
C GLY A 337 -11.23 -14.54 7.43
N THR A 338 -10.38 -15.34 6.80
CA THR A 338 -9.81 -16.60 7.31
C THR A 338 -8.29 -16.60 7.30
N CYS A 339 -7.66 -17.35 8.21
CA CYS A 339 -6.21 -17.46 8.27
C CYS A 339 -5.68 -18.54 7.33
N ASP A 340 -5.79 -18.29 6.02
CA ASP A 340 -5.41 -19.21 4.95
C ASP A 340 -4.11 -18.80 4.22
N GLY A 341 -3.48 -17.70 4.66
CA GLY A 341 -2.28 -17.15 4.02
C GLY A 341 -2.55 -16.45 2.68
N ALA A 342 -3.81 -16.25 2.29
CA ALA A 342 -4.17 -15.63 1.00
C ALA A 342 -4.87 -14.27 1.16
N LEU A 343 -4.89 -13.70 2.37
CA LEU A 343 -5.47 -12.40 2.65
C LEU A 343 -4.59 -11.28 2.09
N PHE A 344 -5.18 -10.35 1.35
CA PHE A 344 -4.46 -9.16 0.88
C PHE A 344 -5.33 -7.90 0.90
N GLY A 345 -4.75 -6.80 1.38
CA GLY A 345 -5.36 -5.47 1.29
C GLY A 345 -4.90 -4.73 0.04
N GLY A 346 -5.84 -4.47 -0.86
CA GLY A 346 -5.67 -3.55 -1.99
C GLY A 346 -5.62 -2.11 -1.50
N ASP A 347 -6.31 -1.16 -2.11
CA ASP A 347 -6.31 0.24 -1.65
C ASP A 347 -7.69 0.64 -1.09
N LEU A 348 -7.81 1.91 -0.65
CA LEU A 348 -9.05 2.49 -0.16
C LEU A 348 -9.35 3.83 -0.84
N VAL A 349 -10.63 4.09 -1.12
CA VAL A 349 -11.10 5.30 -1.83
C VAL A 349 -12.33 5.86 -1.12
N LEU A 350 -12.61 7.14 -1.31
CA LEU A 350 -13.82 7.77 -0.77
C LEU A 350 -15.06 7.25 -1.50
N ALA A 351 -16.10 6.88 -0.76
CA ALA A 351 -17.43 6.65 -1.31
C ALA A 351 -18.10 8.00 -1.67
N ALA A 352 -19.09 8.00 -2.57
CA ALA A 352 -19.65 9.22 -3.17
C ALA A 352 -20.13 10.26 -2.14
N GLN A 353 -20.88 9.83 -1.12
CA GLN A 353 -21.45 10.73 -0.10
C GLN A 353 -20.75 10.58 1.25
N LYS A 354 -20.72 9.36 1.79
CA LYS A 354 -20.18 9.07 3.12
C LYS A 354 -19.45 7.73 3.10
N GLY A 355 -18.36 7.67 3.86
CA GLY A 355 -17.58 6.44 4.01
C GLY A 355 -16.61 6.20 2.88
N TYR A 356 -16.22 4.94 2.75
CA TYR A 356 -15.06 4.49 2.02
C TYR A 356 -15.36 3.16 1.34
N TRP A 357 -14.67 2.91 0.24
CA TRP A 357 -14.56 1.58 -0.35
C TRP A 357 -13.14 1.09 -0.17
N THR A 358 -12.96 -0.18 0.19
CA THR A 358 -11.67 -0.85 0.16
C THR A 358 -11.74 -2.11 -0.68
N ALA A 359 -10.69 -2.34 -1.47
CA ALA A 359 -10.52 -3.61 -2.19
C ALA A 359 -9.67 -4.56 -1.36
N TRP A 360 -10.04 -5.82 -1.36
CA TRP A 360 -9.28 -6.87 -0.71
C TRP A 360 -9.50 -8.21 -1.40
N SER A 361 -8.65 -9.17 -1.09
CA SER A 361 -8.79 -10.54 -1.57
C SER A 361 -8.65 -11.56 -0.44
N GLN A 362 -9.24 -12.72 -0.68
CA GLN A 362 -9.02 -13.93 0.12
C GLN A 362 -9.39 -15.17 -0.69
N GLY A 363 -8.62 -16.25 -0.55
CA GLY A 363 -8.82 -17.48 -1.33
C GLY A 363 -8.80 -17.21 -2.84
N GLY A 364 -8.03 -16.19 -3.26
CA GLY A 364 -7.96 -15.72 -4.63
C GLY A 364 -9.23 -15.05 -5.15
N GLN A 365 -10.15 -14.58 -4.29
CA GLN A 365 -11.36 -13.85 -4.70
C GLN A 365 -11.28 -12.39 -4.32
N VAL A 366 -11.45 -11.49 -5.29
CA VAL A 366 -11.43 -10.04 -5.07
C VAL A 366 -12.82 -9.52 -4.68
N ARG A 367 -12.87 -8.64 -3.69
CA ARG A 367 -14.10 -8.01 -3.18
C ARG A 367 -13.89 -6.51 -2.99
N LEU A 368 -15.00 -5.78 -2.98
CA LEU A 368 -15.05 -4.40 -2.48
C LEU A 368 -15.95 -4.36 -1.26
N GLU A 369 -15.50 -3.65 -0.22
CA GLU A 369 -16.27 -3.44 1.01
C GLU A 369 -16.48 -1.96 1.21
N ARG A 370 -17.74 -1.55 1.39
CA ARG A 370 -18.08 -0.20 1.78
C ARG A 370 -18.22 -0.13 3.28
N PHE A 371 -17.62 0.86 3.90
CA PHE A 371 -17.71 1.09 5.33
C PHE A 371 -17.64 2.58 5.65
N THR A 372 -18.09 2.96 6.85
CA THR A 372 -17.92 4.31 7.38
C THR A 372 -17.02 4.28 8.60
N THR A 373 -17.32 3.39 9.54
CA THR A 373 -16.54 3.17 10.76
C THR A 373 -16.74 1.72 11.18
N GLY A 374 -15.66 0.96 11.22
CA GLY A 374 -15.67 -0.48 11.49
C GLY A 374 -16.33 -1.26 10.36
N ARG A 375 -17.25 -2.15 10.73
CA ARG A 375 -17.81 -3.20 9.87
C ARG A 375 -18.37 -2.62 8.56
N ALA A 376 -18.12 -3.33 7.47
CA ALA A 376 -18.69 -3.01 6.17
C ALA A 376 -20.23 -3.06 6.19
N ASP A 377 -20.84 -2.06 5.55
CA ASP A 377 -22.28 -1.93 5.37
C ASP A 377 -22.75 -2.34 3.95
N ALA A 378 -21.81 -2.59 3.04
CA ALA A 378 -22.07 -3.19 1.74
C ALA A 378 -20.86 -3.97 1.23
N THR A 379 -21.12 -5.06 0.50
CA THR A 379 -20.10 -5.89 -0.14
C THR A 379 -20.41 -6.07 -1.61
N VAL A 380 -19.42 -5.86 -2.48
CA VAL A 380 -19.50 -6.22 -3.90
C VAL A 380 -18.66 -7.46 -4.15
N ARG A 381 -19.32 -8.55 -4.55
CA ARG A 381 -18.67 -9.76 -5.05
C ARG A 381 -18.38 -9.57 -6.53
N THR A 382 -17.12 -9.29 -6.86
CA THR A 382 -16.70 -8.90 -8.21
C THR A 382 -16.66 -10.06 -9.22
N GLY A 383 -16.67 -11.30 -8.72
CA GLY A 383 -16.45 -12.51 -9.52
C GLY A 383 -15.03 -12.61 -10.11
N VAL A 384 -14.10 -11.76 -9.68
CA VAL A 384 -12.70 -11.77 -10.11
C VAL A 384 -11.90 -12.77 -9.29
N ARG A 385 -11.02 -13.51 -9.98
CA ARG A 385 -10.04 -14.40 -9.37
C ARG A 385 -8.65 -13.78 -9.44
N SER A 386 -8.16 -13.27 -8.32
CA SER A 386 -6.80 -12.73 -8.15
C SER A 386 -6.46 -12.64 -6.66
N SER A 387 -5.17 -12.67 -6.34
CA SER A 387 -4.65 -12.51 -4.98
C SER A 387 -4.40 -11.04 -4.64
N HIS A 388 -4.12 -10.16 -5.60
CA HIS A 388 -3.64 -8.81 -5.31
C HIS A 388 -4.47 -7.79 -6.11
N PRO A 389 -5.53 -7.23 -5.50
CA PRO A 389 -6.29 -6.16 -6.13
C PRO A 389 -5.67 -4.79 -5.86
N HIS A 390 -5.84 -3.88 -6.81
CA HIS A 390 -5.52 -2.45 -6.67
C HIS A 390 -6.81 -1.63 -6.80
N LEU A 391 -6.92 -0.55 -6.03
CA LEU A 391 -8.07 0.34 -6.07
C LEU A 391 -7.62 1.80 -6.14
N VAL A 392 -8.29 2.60 -6.96
CA VAL A 392 -7.95 4.02 -7.07
C VAL A 392 -9.17 4.85 -7.42
N ALA A 393 -9.24 6.08 -6.91
CA ALA A 393 -10.24 7.04 -7.36
C ALA A 393 -10.04 7.32 -8.86
N TYR A 394 -11.12 7.39 -9.63
CA TYR A 394 -11.05 7.47 -11.08
C TYR A 394 -12.11 8.42 -11.64
N GLY A 395 -11.79 9.71 -11.62
CA GLY A 395 -12.74 10.77 -11.94
C GLY A 395 -13.88 10.88 -10.93
N PRO A 396 -14.84 11.79 -11.18
CA PRO A 396 -15.94 12.03 -10.26
C PRO A 396 -16.84 10.79 -10.11
N GLY A 397 -17.11 10.41 -8.85
CA GLY A 397 -18.09 9.37 -8.52
C GLY A 397 -17.73 7.94 -8.93
N ARG A 398 -16.47 7.68 -9.29
CA ARG A 398 -16.03 6.38 -9.82
C ARG A 398 -14.70 5.96 -9.20
N MET A 399 -14.49 4.65 -9.20
CA MET A 399 -13.27 4.00 -8.76
C MET A 399 -12.86 2.93 -9.78
N LEU A 400 -11.56 2.74 -9.93
CA LEU A 400 -10.98 1.72 -10.81
C LEU A 400 -10.44 0.59 -9.95
N LEU A 401 -11.00 -0.61 -10.13
CA LEU A 401 -10.47 -1.85 -9.57
C LEU A 401 -9.62 -2.53 -10.64
N ALA A 402 -8.39 -2.89 -10.29
CA ALA A 402 -7.44 -3.56 -11.18
C ALA A 402 -6.80 -4.78 -10.51
N TRP A 403 -6.35 -5.75 -11.29
CA TRP A 403 -5.74 -6.99 -10.80
C TRP A 403 -4.87 -7.68 -11.87
N ALA A 404 -3.89 -8.47 -11.43
CA ALA A 404 -3.09 -9.34 -12.30
C ALA A 404 -3.95 -10.20 -13.25
N SER A 405 -3.59 -10.22 -14.53
CA SER A 405 -4.20 -11.07 -15.55
C SER A 405 -3.14 -11.51 -16.56
N GLY A 406 -2.48 -12.64 -16.28
CA GLY A 406 -1.38 -13.16 -17.10
C GLY A 406 -0.19 -12.20 -17.08
N SER A 407 0.27 -11.76 -18.26
CA SER A 407 1.37 -10.77 -18.38
C SER A 407 0.87 -9.32 -18.41
N SER A 408 -0.38 -9.08 -18.03
CA SER A 408 -1.06 -7.79 -18.10
C SER A 408 -1.86 -7.53 -16.83
N ILE A 409 -2.44 -6.35 -16.71
CA ILE A 409 -3.42 -6.02 -15.68
C ILE A 409 -4.81 -6.01 -16.33
N ALA A 410 -5.79 -6.67 -15.73
CA ALA A 410 -7.19 -6.47 -16.06
C ALA A 410 -7.80 -5.44 -15.11
N ALA A 411 -8.78 -4.67 -15.59
CA ALA A 411 -9.43 -3.65 -14.77
C ALA A 411 -10.91 -3.48 -15.11
N GLN A 412 -11.66 -2.93 -14.16
CA GLN A 412 -13.06 -2.57 -14.30
C GLN A 412 -13.39 -1.35 -13.45
N VAL A 413 -14.22 -0.47 -14.00
CA VAL A 413 -14.69 0.73 -13.30
C VAL A 413 -15.93 0.38 -12.49
N TYR A 414 -16.05 0.97 -11.30
CA TYR A 414 -17.20 0.86 -10.43
C TYR A 414 -17.64 2.27 -9.99
N ASP A 415 -18.93 2.47 -9.76
CA ASP A 415 -19.42 3.72 -9.15
C ASP A 415 -19.14 3.73 -7.64
N THR A 416 -18.88 4.90 -7.06
CA THR A 416 -18.56 5.02 -5.63
C THR A 416 -19.78 5.14 -4.72
N ALA A 417 -21.01 5.19 -5.27
CA ALA A 417 -22.23 5.29 -4.47
C ALA A 417 -22.72 3.92 -4.00
N GLY A 418 -22.84 2.96 -4.92
CA GLY A 418 -23.33 1.62 -4.70
C GLY A 418 -22.36 0.50 -5.10
N GLY A 419 -21.24 0.82 -5.75
CA GLY A 419 -20.27 -0.19 -6.18
C GLY A 419 -20.75 -1.04 -7.34
N LYS A 420 -21.60 -0.50 -8.23
CA LYS A 420 -22.00 -1.17 -9.47
C LYS A 420 -20.92 -0.99 -10.52
N ALA A 421 -20.72 -2.02 -11.33
CA ALA A 421 -19.80 -1.93 -12.46
C ALA A 421 -20.29 -0.88 -13.48
N VAL A 422 -19.36 -0.06 -13.96
CA VAL A 422 -19.56 0.92 -15.02
C VAL A 422 -18.81 0.43 -16.26
N GLY A 423 -19.56 -0.07 -17.25
CA GLY A 423 -18.99 -0.67 -18.46
C GLY A 423 -18.33 -2.04 -18.23
N GLY A 424 -17.65 -2.51 -19.27
CA GLY A 424 -16.99 -3.82 -19.29
C GLY A 424 -15.59 -3.83 -18.67
N ARG A 425 -15.05 -5.04 -18.50
CA ARG A 425 -13.64 -5.25 -18.17
C ARG A 425 -12.76 -4.86 -19.35
N PHE A 426 -11.57 -4.34 -19.07
CA PHE A 426 -10.58 -3.98 -20.08
C PHE A 426 -9.17 -4.34 -19.61
N THR A 427 -8.21 -4.30 -20.54
CA THR A 427 -6.83 -4.69 -20.31
C THR A 427 -5.91 -3.48 -20.29
N ILE A 428 -4.99 -3.45 -19.34
CA ILE A 428 -3.89 -2.51 -19.23
C ILE A 428 -2.60 -3.28 -19.56
N GLY A 429 -1.95 -2.92 -20.68
CA GLY A 429 -0.85 -3.67 -21.29
C GLY A 429 0.51 -3.54 -20.59
N VAL A 430 0.55 -3.68 -19.26
CA VAL A 430 1.78 -3.70 -18.45
C VAL A 430 1.71 -4.82 -17.41
N ARG A 431 2.88 -5.28 -16.96
CA ARG A 431 2.98 -6.30 -15.91
C ARG A 431 2.51 -5.70 -14.57
N ASP A 432 1.80 -6.52 -13.82
CA ASP A 432 1.37 -6.21 -12.46
C ASP A 432 2.50 -6.41 -11.43
N HIS A 433 2.41 -5.72 -10.30
CA HIS A 433 3.25 -5.93 -9.12
C HIS A 433 2.38 -5.86 -7.87
N ASP A 434 2.42 -6.91 -7.07
CA ASP A 434 1.48 -7.16 -5.97
C ASP A 434 1.25 -5.93 -5.06
N TYR A 435 2.34 -5.21 -4.73
CA TYR A 435 2.31 -4.09 -3.78
C TYR A 435 2.41 -2.70 -4.39
N GLN A 436 2.46 -2.58 -5.71
CA GLN A 436 2.54 -1.29 -6.39
C GLN A 436 1.14 -0.64 -6.44
N ALA A 437 1.08 0.69 -6.48
CA ALA A 437 -0.19 1.40 -6.37
C ALA A 437 -0.51 2.22 -7.62
N PHE A 438 -1.78 2.17 -8.04
CA PHE A 438 -2.34 3.18 -8.94
C PHE A 438 -2.47 4.52 -8.20
N LYS A 439 -2.36 5.62 -8.93
CA LYS A 439 -2.44 6.97 -8.38
C LYS A 439 -3.47 7.81 -9.16
N PRO A 440 -4.39 8.50 -8.45
CA PRO A 440 -5.39 9.33 -9.11
C PRO A 440 -4.76 10.63 -9.62
N TYR A 441 -5.29 11.18 -10.70
CA TYR A 441 -4.89 12.46 -11.26
C TYR A 441 -6.04 13.48 -11.21
N PRO A 442 -5.74 14.78 -11.10
CA PRO A 442 -6.76 15.83 -11.07
C PRO A 442 -7.69 15.87 -12.29
N ASP A 443 -7.23 15.41 -13.46
CA ASP A 443 -8.02 15.33 -14.69
C ASP A 443 -9.00 14.14 -14.72
N GLY A 444 -9.07 13.36 -13.65
CA GLY A 444 -9.89 12.16 -13.54
C GLY A 444 -9.26 10.91 -14.15
N SER A 445 -8.02 10.97 -14.64
CA SER A 445 -7.27 9.78 -15.03
C SER A 445 -6.67 9.08 -13.80
N ALA A 446 -6.20 7.85 -14.01
CA ALA A 446 -5.37 7.14 -13.04
C ALA A 446 -4.12 6.60 -13.75
N ALA A 447 -3.00 6.51 -13.05
CA ALA A 447 -1.78 5.95 -13.62
C ALA A 447 -1.07 4.97 -12.68
N TYR A 448 -0.33 4.05 -13.30
CA TYR A 448 0.41 2.99 -12.65
C TYR A 448 1.82 2.93 -13.24
N PRO A 449 2.87 3.05 -12.42
CA PRO A 449 4.24 2.81 -12.87
C PRO A 449 4.48 1.30 -12.95
N ALA A 450 5.06 0.82 -14.04
CA ALA A 450 5.34 -0.60 -14.27
C ALA A 450 6.75 -0.84 -14.78
N ALA A 451 7.25 -2.09 -14.64
CA ALA A 451 8.52 -2.49 -15.25
C ALA A 451 8.55 -2.18 -16.76
N GLY A 452 9.64 -1.56 -17.22
CA GLY A 452 9.84 -1.22 -18.62
C GLY A 452 10.27 -2.42 -19.49
N SER A 453 10.59 -2.14 -20.76
CA SER A 453 11.09 -3.17 -21.67
C SER A 453 12.51 -3.65 -21.34
N GLY A 454 13.27 -2.87 -20.56
CA GLY A 454 14.60 -3.21 -20.10
C GLY A 454 14.88 -2.73 -18.67
N SER A 455 16.05 -3.06 -18.14
CA SER A 455 16.42 -2.74 -16.74
C SER A 455 16.63 -1.25 -16.46
N SER A 456 16.57 -0.39 -17.46
CA SER A 456 16.72 1.07 -17.35
C SER A 456 15.54 1.80 -17.99
N SER A 457 14.36 1.20 -17.96
CA SER A 457 13.12 1.87 -18.33
C SER A 457 11.97 1.50 -17.40
N ILE A 458 11.02 2.41 -17.30
CA ILE A 458 9.74 2.23 -16.61
C ILE A 458 8.63 2.52 -17.62
N ARG A 459 7.51 1.82 -17.54
CA ARG A 459 6.31 2.13 -18.30
C ARG A 459 5.29 2.82 -17.40
N ILE A 460 4.73 3.93 -17.87
CA ILE A 460 3.59 4.57 -17.21
C ILE A 460 2.34 4.14 -17.95
N ALA A 461 1.52 3.31 -17.31
CA ALA A 461 0.22 2.92 -17.81
C ALA A 461 -0.83 3.88 -17.24
N ARG A 462 -1.46 4.66 -18.13
CA ARG A 462 -2.46 5.66 -17.79
C ARG A 462 -3.82 5.22 -18.32
N VAL A 463 -4.78 5.07 -17.42
CA VAL A 463 -6.20 4.94 -17.76
C VAL A 463 -6.77 6.35 -17.91
N LEU A 464 -7.10 6.73 -19.13
CA LEU A 464 -7.59 8.07 -19.50
C LEU A 464 -8.95 8.35 -18.89
N PRO A 465 -9.37 9.61 -18.70
CA PRO A 465 -10.64 9.92 -18.06
C PRO A 465 -11.85 9.34 -18.80
N LEU A 466 -12.87 8.92 -18.07
CA LEU A 466 -14.18 8.52 -18.63
C LEU A 466 -15.12 9.71 -18.72
N SER A 467 -15.87 9.82 -19.82
CA SER A 467 -16.96 10.79 -19.92
C SER A 467 -18.11 10.43 -18.96
N GLY A 468 -18.87 11.46 -18.55
CA GLY A 468 -20.06 11.34 -17.70
C GLY A 468 -21.07 10.33 -18.19
#